data_AF-A0A7W6KIP0-F1
#
_entry.id   AF-A0A7W6KIP0-F1
#
_cell.length_a   1.000
_cell.length_b   1.000
_cell.length_c   1.000
_cell.angle_alpha   90.00
_cell.angle_beta   90.00
_cell.angle_gamma   90.00
#
_symmetry.space_group_name_H-M   'P 1'
#
loop_
_entity.id
_entity.type
_entity.pdbx_description
1 polymer ?
#
loop_
_entity_poly.entity_id
_entity_poly.type
_entity_poly.pdbx_seq_one_letter_code
_entity_poly.pdbx_strand_id
1 'polypeptide(L)'
;MIVNTVGANGPFVVKGCELPDDVMPGVAEMLPYFEEDGRTAPALEFLSPVKGPGLEQITVEVGSGIRDAQSGAELYDRDVEKQAKQLRLPNW
;
A
#
# COMPACT_ATOMS: atom_id res chain seq x y z
N MET A 1 27.99 -8.24 -4.38
CA MET A 1 26.52 -8.11 -4.22
C MET A 1 26.02 -7.11 -5.24
N ILE A 2 24.82 -7.32 -5.79
CA ILE A 2 24.19 -6.46 -6.82
C ILE A 2 24.20 -4.97 -6.43
N VAL A 3 24.01 -4.66 -5.14
CA VAL A 3 24.04 -3.30 -4.59
C VAL A 3 25.36 -2.56 -4.89
N ASN A 4 26.50 -3.26 -4.88
CA ASN A 4 27.82 -2.63 -5.14
C ASN A 4 28.08 -2.37 -6.63
N THR A 5 27.24 -2.90 -7.52
CA THR A 5 27.44 -2.80 -8.98
C THR A 5 26.40 -1.89 -9.64
N VAL A 6 25.16 -1.89 -9.14
CA VAL A 6 24.04 -1.13 -9.71
C VAL A 6 23.30 -0.25 -8.70
N GLY A 7 23.80 -0.15 -7.46
CA GLY A 7 23.15 0.60 -6.39
C GLY A 7 21.89 -0.08 -5.85
N ALA A 8 21.41 0.41 -4.70
CA ALA A 8 20.07 0.02 -4.23
C ALA A 8 19.01 0.80 -5.02
N ASN A 9 18.03 0.08 -5.55
CA ASN A 9 16.96 0.65 -6.38
C ASN A 9 15.65 0.86 -5.60
N GLY A 10 15.69 0.69 -4.28
CA GLY A 10 14.55 0.84 -3.37
C GLY A 10 14.88 0.32 -1.97
N PRO A 11 13.97 0.53 -1.00
CA PRO A 11 14.14 0.07 0.37
C PRO A 11 14.23 -1.45 0.47
N PHE A 12 15.03 -1.98 1.40
CA PHE A 12 15.08 -3.41 1.69
C PHE A 12 14.03 -3.80 2.73
N VAL A 13 13.13 -4.71 2.37
CA VAL A 13 12.09 -5.25 3.25
C VAL A 13 12.51 -6.57 3.92
N VAL A 14 13.82 -6.80 4.05
CA VAL A 14 14.42 -8.01 4.63
C VAL A 14 15.22 -7.62 5.87
N LYS A 15 14.98 -8.31 7.00
CA LYS A 15 15.70 -8.05 8.26
C LYS A 15 17.19 -8.34 8.12
N GLY A 16 18.03 -7.44 8.64
CA GLY A 16 19.49 -7.60 8.66
C GLY A 16 20.20 -7.14 7.39
N CYS A 17 19.49 -6.51 6.44
CA CYS A 17 20.08 -5.83 5.30
C CYS A 17 20.00 -4.31 5.48
N GLU A 18 21.14 -3.63 5.42
CA GLU A 18 21.22 -2.17 5.48
C GLU A 18 21.39 -1.58 4.08
N LEU A 19 20.82 -0.38 3.88
CA LEU A 19 21.03 0.40 2.67
C LEU A 19 22.32 1.22 2.81
N PRO A 20 23.08 1.41 1.72
CA PRO A 20 24.18 2.37 1.71
C PRO A 20 23.70 3.81 2.01
N ASP A 21 24.54 4.64 2.60
CA ASP A 21 24.22 6.05 2.87
C ASP A 21 24.09 6.90 1.60
N ASP A 22 24.62 6.43 0.47
CA ASP A 22 24.71 7.14 -0.81
C ASP A 22 23.66 6.69 -1.84
N VAL A 23 22.51 6.19 -1.39
CA VAL A 23 21.39 5.84 -2.27
C VAL A 23 20.85 7.03 -3.07
N MET A 24 20.21 6.74 -4.20
CA MET A 24 19.55 7.77 -5.01
C MET A 24 18.51 8.56 -4.18
N PRO A 25 18.33 9.88 -4.43
CA PRO A 25 17.40 10.71 -3.66
C PRO A 25 15.98 10.12 -3.57
N GLY A 26 15.44 9.57 -4.66
CA GLY A 26 14.13 8.94 -4.64
C GLY A 26 14.03 7.71 -3.74
N VAL A 27 15.14 6.99 -3.52
CA VAL A 27 15.19 5.88 -2.55
C VAL A 27 15.25 6.41 -1.12
N ALA A 28 16.05 7.46 -0.88
CA ALA A 28 16.12 8.13 0.42
C ALA A 28 14.75 8.71 0.85
N GLU A 29 14.02 9.32 -0.09
CA GLU A 29 12.67 9.87 0.13
C GLU A 29 11.62 8.80 0.44
N MET A 30 11.84 7.55 0.03
CA MET A 30 10.95 6.43 0.36
C MET A 30 11.17 5.93 1.79
N LEU A 31 12.37 6.05 2.37
CA LEU A 31 12.72 5.43 3.65
C LEU A 31 11.77 5.78 4.81
N PRO A 32 11.29 7.02 4.99
CA PRO A 32 10.36 7.36 6.06
C PRO A 32 9.06 6.55 6.00
N TYR A 33 8.64 6.06 4.83
CA TYR A 33 7.46 5.22 4.71
C TYR A 33 7.69 3.78 5.22
N PHE A 34 8.93 3.31 5.24
CA PHE A 34 9.31 1.96 5.66
C PHE A 34 9.86 1.90 7.09
N GLU A 35 10.44 2.99 7.58
CA GLU A 35 11.04 3.09 8.92
C GLU A 35 10.02 3.48 10.00
N GLU A 36 8.99 4.25 9.64
CA GLU A 36 7.94 4.65 10.57
C GLU A 36 6.78 3.65 10.57
N ASP A 37 6.38 3.20 11.76
CA ASP A 37 5.26 2.28 11.93
C ASP A 37 3.97 2.82 11.29
N GLY A 38 3.31 1.97 10.51
CA GLY A 38 2.04 2.27 9.88
C GLY A 38 2.10 3.15 8.63
N ARG A 39 3.30 3.47 8.12
CA ARG A 39 3.44 4.24 6.87
C ARG A 39 3.55 3.41 5.58
N THR A 40 3.67 2.09 5.70
CA THR A 40 3.62 1.16 4.59
C THR A 40 2.80 -0.07 4.95
N ALA A 41 2.18 -0.69 3.94
CA ALA A 41 1.41 -1.92 4.07
C ALA A 41 1.54 -2.74 2.78
N PRO A 42 1.34 -4.08 2.83
CA PRO A 42 1.24 -4.87 1.62
C PRO A 42 0.13 -4.34 0.71
N ALA A 43 0.34 -4.40 -0.61
CA ALA A 43 -0.72 -4.06 -1.54
C ALA A 43 -1.94 -4.96 -1.28
N LEU A 44 -3.14 -4.36 -1.34
CA LEU A 44 -4.38 -5.01 -0.92
C LEU A 44 -4.66 -6.34 -1.63
N GLU A 45 -4.21 -6.47 -2.88
CA GLU A 45 -4.34 -7.71 -3.68
C GLU A 45 -3.63 -8.93 -3.06
N PHE A 46 -2.69 -8.71 -2.14
CA PHE A 46 -2.03 -9.77 -1.38
C PHE A 46 -2.70 -10.06 -0.03
N LEU A 47 -3.63 -9.19 0.42
CA LEU A 47 -4.32 -9.30 1.71
C LEU A 47 -5.79 -9.70 1.58
N SER A 48 -6.43 -9.32 0.47
CA SER A 48 -7.84 -9.56 0.23
C SER A 48 -8.06 -10.28 -1.10
N PRO A 49 -8.88 -11.36 -1.12
CA PRO A 49 -9.30 -12.01 -2.36
C PRO A 49 -10.40 -11.22 -3.09
N VAL A 50 -10.90 -10.12 -2.51
CA VAL A 50 -12.01 -9.32 -3.04
C VAL A 50 -11.58 -7.87 -3.19
N LYS A 51 -11.87 -7.32 -4.37
CA LYS A 51 -11.69 -5.91 -4.67
C LYS A 51 -13.05 -5.25 -4.86
N GLY A 52 -13.35 -4.26 -4.02
CA GLY A 52 -14.55 -3.44 -4.18
C GLY A 52 -14.52 -2.66 -5.50
N PRO A 53 -15.62 -2.64 -6.29
CA PRO A 53 -15.69 -1.97 -7.59
C PRO A 53 -15.59 -0.44 -7.54
N GLY A 54 -15.71 0.17 -6.36
CA GLY A 54 -15.62 1.62 -6.15
C GLY A 54 -14.22 2.13 -5.83
N LEU A 55 -13.18 1.27 -5.79
CA LEU A 55 -11.84 1.64 -5.33
C LEU A 55 -11.28 2.86 -6.08
N GLU A 56 -11.39 2.87 -7.41
CA GLU A 56 -10.82 3.92 -8.25
C GLU A 56 -11.47 5.27 -7.94
N GLN A 57 -12.79 5.31 -7.74
CA GLN A 57 -13.49 6.55 -7.40
C GLN A 57 -13.15 7.01 -5.97
N ILE A 58 -13.13 6.09 -5.01
CA ILE A 58 -12.81 6.40 -3.60
C ILE A 58 -11.38 6.94 -3.48
N THR A 59 -10.42 6.36 -4.19
CA THR A 59 -9.03 6.84 -4.20
C THR A 59 -8.89 8.22 -4.86
N VAL A 60 -9.68 8.54 -5.88
CA VAL A 60 -9.76 9.90 -6.44
C VAL A 60 -10.35 10.88 -5.42
N GLU A 61 -11.43 10.54 -4.70
CA GLU A 61 -12.02 11.39 -3.67
C GLU A 61 -11.02 11.70 -2.55
N VAL A 62 -10.26 10.70 -2.09
CA VAL A 62 -9.24 10.87 -1.05
C VAL A 62 -8.05 11.67 -1.59
N GLY A 63 -7.53 11.32 -2.77
CA GLY A 63 -6.38 12.00 -3.38
C GLY A 63 -6.65 13.46 -3.77
N SER A 64 -7.90 13.83 -3.99
CA SER A 64 -8.33 15.21 -4.28
C SER A 64 -8.75 16.00 -3.02
N GLY A 65 -8.81 15.35 -1.85
CA GLY A 65 -9.24 15.98 -0.60
C GLY A 65 -10.75 16.21 -0.49
N ILE A 66 -11.57 15.64 -1.37
CA ILE A 66 -13.03 15.62 -1.26
C ILE A 66 -13.47 14.82 -0.04
N ARG A 67 -12.69 13.78 0.29
CA ARG A 67 -12.93 12.86 1.40
C ARG A 67 -11.64 12.67 2.20
N ASP A 68 -11.76 12.55 3.52
CA ASP A 68 -10.61 12.19 4.37
C ASP A 68 -10.24 10.70 4.22
N ALA A 69 -8.99 10.36 4.50
CA ALA A 69 -8.48 9.01 4.29
C ALA A 69 -9.23 7.94 5.11
N GLN A 70 -9.62 8.27 6.36
CA GLN A 70 -10.28 7.31 7.24
C GLN A 70 -11.69 6.97 6.71
N SER A 71 -12.49 7.99 6.39
CA SER A 71 -13.84 7.73 5.86
C SER A 71 -13.81 7.10 4.47
N GLY A 72 -12.74 7.32 3.68
CA GLY A 72 -12.47 6.61 2.44
C GLY A 72 -12.26 5.11 2.66
N ALA A 73 -11.42 4.74 3.64
CA ALA A 73 -11.18 3.36 4.01
C ALA A 73 -12.45 2.66 4.51
N GLU A 74 -13.21 3.30 5.41
CA GLU A 74 -14.48 2.76 5.93
C GLU A 74 -15.54 2.56 4.82
N LEU A 75 -15.57 3.48 3.84
CA LEU A 75 -16.44 3.32 2.67
C LEU A 75 -16.00 2.15 1.80
N TYR A 76 -14.69 1.97 1.64
CA TYR A 76 -14.15 0.87 0.85
C TYR A 76 -14.37 -0.50 1.51
N ASP A 77 -14.28 -0.61 2.84
CA ASP A 77 -14.62 -1.85 3.56
C ASP A 77 -16.06 -2.30 3.26
N ARG A 78 -17.01 -1.36 3.29
CA ARG A 78 -18.42 -1.65 2.92
C ARG A 78 -18.58 -2.05 1.45
N ASP A 79 -17.74 -1.52 0.57
CA ASP A 79 -17.75 -1.83 -0.86
C ASP A 79 -17.23 -3.25 -1.12
N VAL A 80 -16.15 -3.64 -0.44
CA VAL A 80 -15.61 -5.00 -0.43
C VAL A 80 -16.63 -5.99 0.14
N GLU A 81 -17.29 -5.67 1.25
CA GLU A 81 -18.34 -6.49 1.85
C GLU A 81 -19.50 -6.73 0.87
N LYS A 82 -19.98 -5.66 0.21
CA LYS A 82 -21.04 -5.76 -0.80
C LYS A 82 -20.61 -6.66 -1.95
N GLN A 83 -19.39 -6.50 -2.47
CA GLN A 83 -18.86 -7.31 -3.54
C GLN A 83 -18.77 -8.79 -3.14
N ALA A 84 -18.28 -9.09 -1.94
CA ALA A 84 -18.19 -10.44 -1.41
C ALA A 84 -19.56 -11.14 -1.35
N LYS A 85 -20.59 -10.41 -0.88
CA LYS A 85 -21.99 -10.89 -0.85
C LYS A 85 -22.55 -11.13 -2.24
N GLN A 86 -22.30 -10.23 -3.20
CA GLN A 86 -22.75 -10.40 -4.60
C GLN A 86 -22.12 -11.62 -5.27
N LEU A 87 -20.84 -11.88 -4.96
CA LEU A 87 -20.11 -13.07 -5.42
C LEU A 87 -20.47 -14.34 -4.65
N ARG A 88 -21.29 -14.24 -3.59
CA ARG A 88 -21.71 -15.35 -2.72
C ARG A 88 -20.54 -16.08 -2.08
N LEU A 89 -19.54 -15.33 -1.63
CA LEU A 89 -18.40 -15.92 -0.94
C LEU A 89 -18.84 -16.50 0.42
N PRO A 90 -18.38 -17.71 0.80
CA PRO A 90 -18.73 -18.29 2.09
C PRO A 90 -18.30 -17.40 3.26
N ASN A 91 -19.16 -17.26 4.27
CA ASN A 91 -18.93 -16.49 5.50
C ASN A 91 -18.83 -14.96 5.32
N TRP A 92 -19.47 -14.40 4.30
CA TRP A 92 -19.60 -12.96 4.04
C TRP A 92 -21.06 -12.50 4.09
#